data_AF-A0A357NCV0-F1
#
_entry.id   AF-A0A357NCV0-F1
#
_cell.length_a   1.000
_cell.length_b   1.000
_cell.length_c   1.000
_cell.angle_alpha   90.00
_cell.angle_beta   90.00
_cell.angle_gamma   90.00
#
_symmetry.space_group_name_H-M   'P 1'
#
loop_
_entity.id
_entity.type
_entity.pdbx_description
1 polymer ?
#
loop_
_entity_poly.entity_id
_entity_poly.type
_entity_poly.pdbx_seq_one_letter_code
_entity_poly.pdbx_strand_id
1 'polypeptide(L)'
;CVSMGDNLQEAHKLAKEALGLHLWGFERDGEDIPEPSAIDAVQSEYPGEVIGLVEVSMAALRSKLDTRAVKKTLTIPYYLNQMAEKSKINFSQVLQSALKEKLGIRD
;
A
#
# COMPACT_ATOMS: atom_id res chain seq x y z
N CYS A 1 2.74 5.44 -17.69
CA CYS A 1 3.48 5.70 -16.44
C CYS A 1 4.87 6.22 -16.81
N VAL A 2 5.34 7.34 -16.23
CA VAL A 2 6.69 7.89 -16.47
C VAL A 2 7.23 8.43 -15.15
N SER A 3 8.52 8.19 -14.85
CA SER A 3 9.26 8.75 -13.72
C SER A 3 10.70 9.04 -14.12
N MET A 4 11.37 9.93 -13.39
CA MET A 4 12.77 10.30 -13.63
C MET A 4 13.46 10.52 -12.28
N GLY A 5 14.79 10.39 -12.23
CA GLY A 5 15.60 10.70 -11.05
C GLY A 5 17.01 11.13 -11.47
N ASP A 6 17.74 11.81 -10.58
CA ASP A 6 19.04 12.41 -10.91
C ASP A 6 20.16 11.37 -11.02
N ASN A 7 19.92 10.18 -10.47
CA ASN A 7 20.81 9.03 -10.54
C ASN A 7 20.02 7.72 -10.65
N LEU A 8 20.71 6.63 -10.96
CA LEU A 8 20.08 5.32 -11.18
C LEU A 8 19.28 4.81 -9.96
N GLN A 9 19.78 5.02 -8.75
CA GLN A 9 19.13 4.56 -7.51
C GLN A 9 17.82 5.32 -7.27
N GLU A 10 17.86 6.64 -7.45
CA GLU A 10 16.69 7.50 -7.34
C GLU A 10 15.68 7.22 -8.46
N ALA A 11 16.13 7.09 -9.69
CA ALA A 11 15.28 6.74 -10.82
C ALA A 11 14.57 5.40 -10.59
N HIS A 12 15.27 4.38 -10.07
CA HIS A 12 14.67 3.09 -9.74
C HIS A 12 13.65 3.19 -8.59
N LYS A 13 13.98 3.96 -7.54
CA LYS A 13 13.06 4.23 -6.43
C LYS A 13 11.78 4.91 -6.91
N LEU A 14 11.91 5.99 -7.69
CA LEU A 14 10.77 6.75 -8.20
C LEU A 14 9.97 5.94 -9.23
N ALA A 15 10.62 5.06 -10.00
CA ALA A 15 9.94 4.10 -10.86
C ALA A 15 9.07 3.11 -10.06
N LYS A 16 9.57 2.59 -8.93
CA LYS A 16 8.77 1.74 -8.02
C LYS A 16 7.54 2.50 -7.49
N GLU A 17 7.71 3.75 -7.07
CA GLU A 17 6.61 4.58 -6.57
C GLU A 17 5.57 4.87 -7.66
N ALA A 18 6.03 5.28 -8.84
CA ALA A 18 5.16 5.58 -9.98
C ALA A 18 4.39 4.33 -10.46
N LEU A 19 5.05 3.17 -10.56
CA LEU A 19 4.40 1.90 -10.88
C LEU A 19 3.33 1.54 -9.86
N GLY A 20 3.64 1.63 -8.57
CA GLY A 20 2.69 1.30 -7.51
C GLY A 20 1.45 2.18 -7.51
N LEU A 21 1.63 3.49 -7.71
CA LEU A 21 0.51 4.43 -7.84
C LEU A 21 -0.33 4.18 -9.10
N HIS A 22 0.32 3.82 -10.21
CA HIS A 22 -0.39 3.53 -11.45
C HIS A 22 -1.26 2.27 -11.31
N LEU A 23 -0.70 1.18 -10.78
CA LEU A 23 -1.44 -0.06 -10.51
C LEU A 23 -2.60 0.16 -9.51
N TRP A 24 -2.39 1.03 -8.52
CA TRP A 24 -3.46 1.42 -7.60
C TRP A 24 -4.61 2.16 -8.31
N GLY A 25 -4.30 2.96 -9.34
CA GLY A 25 -5.30 3.57 -10.21
C GLY A 25 -6.16 2.51 -10.90
N PHE A 26 -5.52 1.55 -11.59
CA PHE A 26 -6.20 0.41 -12.24
C PHE A 26 -7.16 -0.30 -11.27
N GLU A 27 -6.71 -0.65 -10.06
CA GLU A 27 -7.55 -1.31 -9.05
C GLU A 27 -8.77 -0.47 -8.64
N ARG A 28 -8.61 0.85 -8.56
CA ARG A 28 -9.69 1.76 -8.15
C ARG A 28 -10.71 2.01 -9.25
N ASP A 29 -10.24 2.01 -10.50
CA ASP A 29 -11.08 2.21 -11.67
C ASP A 29 -11.73 0.89 -12.14
N GLY A 30 -11.34 -0.24 -11.53
CA GLY A 30 -11.88 -1.56 -11.83
C GLY A 30 -11.35 -2.14 -13.14
N GLU A 31 -10.18 -1.67 -13.58
CA GLU A 31 -9.52 -2.12 -14.79
C GLU A 31 -8.59 -3.30 -14.51
N ASP A 32 -8.44 -4.19 -15.49
CA ASP A 32 -7.53 -5.33 -15.39
C ASP A 32 -6.08 -4.86 -15.49
N ILE A 33 -5.22 -5.38 -14.60
CA ILE A 33 -3.78 -5.12 -14.64
C ILE A 33 -3.18 -5.94 -15.79
N PRO A 34 -2.45 -5.32 -16.74
CA PRO A 34 -1.85 -6.04 -17.86
C PRO A 34 -0.74 -6.99 -17.40
N GLU A 35 -0.58 -8.10 -18.11
CA GLU A 35 0.54 -9.02 -17.90
C GLU A 35 1.87 -8.33 -18.23
N PRO A 36 2.93 -8.57 -17.44
CA PRO A 36 4.23 -7.98 -17.67
C PRO A 36 4.88 -8.55 -18.95
N SER A 37 5.44 -7.67 -19.77
CA SER A 37 6.20 -8.06 -20.96
C SER A 37 7.47 -8.84 -20.61
N ALA A 38 7.87 -9.75 -21.50
CA ALA A 38 9.16 -10.44 -21.40
C ALA A 38 10.33 -9.47 -21.59
N ILE A 39 11.39 -9.63 -20.79
CA ILE A 39 12.54 -8.71 -20.80
C ILE A 39 13.24 -8.64 -22.17
N ASP A 40 13.36 -9.78 -22.86
CA ASP A 40 14.03 -9.88 -24.16
C ASP A 40 13.24 -9.16 -25.26
N ALA A 41 11.90 -9.17 -25.17
CA ALA A 41 11.03 -8.45 -26.09
C ALA A 41 11.24 -6.94 -25.95
N VAL A 42 11.26 -6.44 -24.70
CA VAL A 42 11.49 -5.02 -24.41
C VAL A 42 12.91 -4.60 -24.84
N GLN A 43 13.93 -5.40 -24.54
CA GLN A 43 15.32 -5.08 -24.91
C GLN A 43 15.50 -4.98 -26.42
N SER A 44 14.77 -5.78 -27.20
CA SER A 44 14.82 -5.76 -28.67
C SER A 44 14.21 -4.48 -29.26
N GLU A 45 13.22 -3.88 -28.60
CA GLU A 45 12.58 -2.62 -29.02
C GLU A 45 13.46 -1.39 -28.73
N TYR A 46 14.30 -1.47 -27.69
CA TYR A 46 15.16 -0.36 -27.25
C TYR A 46 16.65 -0.75 -27.30
N PRO A 47 17.22 -0.94 -28.50
CA PRO A 47 18.62 -1.32 -28.65
C PRO A 47 19.53 -0.16 -28.22
N GLY A 48 20.24 -0.35 -27.11
CA GLY A 48 21.16 0.64 -26.53
C GLY A 48 20.72 1.22 -25.19
N GLU A 49 19.50 0.91 -24.74
CA GLU A 49 19.04 1.24 -23.39
C GLU A 49 19.28 0.08 -22.42
N VAL A 50 19.38 0.43 -21.13
CA VAL A 50 19.49 -0.54 -20.03
C VAL A 50 18.09 -0.81 -19.47
N ILE A 51 17.63 -2.04 -19.60
CA ILE A 51 16.35 -2.48 -19.05
C ILE A 51 16.51 -2.92 -17.60
N GLY A 52 15.67 -2.38 -16.72
CA GLY A 52 15.65 -2.72 -15.30
C GLY A 52 14.30 -3.28 -14.87
N LEU A 53 14.30 -4.37 -14.10
CA LEU A 53 13.09 -4.89 -13.49
C LEU A 53 12.67 -4.03 -12.28
N VAL A 54 11.38 -3.75 -12.21
CA VAL A 54 10.77 -2.96 -11.14
C VAL A 54 9.68 -3.81 -10.48
N GLU A 55 9.80 -3.98 -9.17
CA GLU A 55 8.87 -4.76 -8.34
C GLU A 55 8.13 -3.84 -7.36
N VAL A 56 6.85 -4.12 -7.13
CA VAL A 56 6.02 -3.41 -6.15
C VAL A 56 5.16 -4.40 -5.38
N SER A 57 5.10 -4.24 -4.05
CA SER A 57 4.14 -4.97 -3.21
C SER A 57 2.83 -4.20 -3.10
N MET A 58 1.81 -4.64 -3.85
CA MET A 58 0.47 -4.03 -3.78
C MET A 58 -0.16 -4.20 -2.41
N ALA A 59 0.11 -5.28 -1.67
CA ALA A 59 -0.41 -5.47 -0.31
C ALA A 59 0.07 -4.35 0.65
N ALA A 60 1.37 -4.03 0.63
CA ALA A 60 1.91 -2.94 1.43
C ALA A 60 1.38 -1.58 0.96
N LEU A 61 1.25 -1.38 -0.35
CA LEU A 61 0.73 -0.13 -0.93
C LEU A 61 -0.73 0.12 -0.54
N ARG A 62 -1.59 -0.91 -0.61
CA ARG A 62 -2.99 -0.86 -0.15
C ARG A 62 -3.08 -0.46 1.31
N SER A 63 -2.29 -1.06 2.19
CA SER A 63 -2.29 -0.69 3.61
C SER A 63 -1.85 0.76 3.89
N LYS A 64 -1.00 1.34 3.01
CA LYS A 64 -0.54 2.73 3.14
C LYS A 64 -1.51 3.74 2.54
N LEU A 65 -2.11 3.43 1.38
CA LEU A 65 -2.94 4.36 0.62
C LEU A 65 -4.43 4.24 0.95
N ASP A 66 -4.92 3.05 1.31
CA ASP A 66 -6.30 2.84 1.72
C ASP A 66 -6.47 3.11 3.22
N THR A 67 -6.42 4.39 3.57
CA THR A 67 -6.58 4.88 4.96
C THR A 67 -8.05 5.12 5.33
N ARG A 68 -8.99 4.67 4.51
CA ARG A 68 -10.42 4.90 4.74
C ARG A 68 -10.83 4.25 6.06
N ALA A 69 -11.33 5.06 6.99
CA ALA A 69 -11.88 4.57 8.24
C ALA A 69 -13.21 3.84 7.98
N VAL A 70 -13.27 2.56 8.34
CA VAL A 70 -14.49 1.77 8.24
C VAL A 70 -15.16 1.68 9.62
N LYS A 71 -16.42 2.12 9.72
CA LYS A 71 -17.20 1.98 10.96
C LYS A 71 -17.38 0.50 11.29
N LYS A 72 -17.08 0.13 12.54
CA LYS A 72 -17.32 -1.21 13.09
C LYS A 72 -18.23 -1.10 14.31
N THR A 73 -19.25 -1.95 14.35
CA THR A 73 -20.11 -2.16 15.52
C THR A 73 -19.56 -3.36 16.29
N LEU A 74 -19.31 -3.20 17.59
CA LEU A 74 -18.69 -4.23 18.43
C LEU A 74 -19.44 -4.39 19.75
N THR A 75 -19.23 -5.53 20.40
CA THR A 75 -19.82 -5.86 21.71
C THR A 75 -18.72 -6.07 22.73
N ILE A 76 -18.81 -5.40 23.88
CA ILE A 76 -17.87 -5.55 25.01
C ILE A 76 -18.65 -5.66 26.33
N PRO A 77 -18.06 -6.27 27.37
CA PRO A 77 -18.67 -6.29 28.69
C PRO A 77 -19.02 -4.89 29.21
N TYR A 78 -20.18 -4.76 29.86
CA TYR A 78 -20.68 -3.46 30.35
C TYR A 78 -19.70 -2.75 31.29
N TYR A 79 -19.09 -3.49 32.23
CA TYR A 79 -18.13 -2.93 33.18
C TYR A 79 -16.92 -2.31 32.47
N LEU A 80 -16.47 -2.91 31.36
CA LEU A 80 -15.33 -2.45 30.60
C LEU A 80 -15.65 -1.16 29.84
N ASN A 81 -16.85 -1.07 29.27
CA ASN A 81 -17.33 0.17 28.64
C ASN A 81 -17.36 1.32 29.64
N GLN A 82 -17.96 1.11 30.82
CA GLN A 82 -18.04 2.09 31.90
C GLN A 82 -16.65 2.59 32.33
N MET A 83 -15.69 1.68 32.52
CA MET A 83 -14.33 2.04 32.90
C MET A 83 -13.64 2.85 31.78
N ALA A 84 -13.76 2.41 30.54
CA ALA A 84 -13.16 3.08 29.39
C ALA A 84 -13.73 4.49 29.17
N GLU A 85 -15.05 4.68 29.29
CA GLU A 85 -15.70 5.98 29.17
C GLU A 85 -15.28 6.94 30.29
N LYS A 86 -15.24 6.48 31.55
CA LYS A 86 -14.76 7.28 32.70
C LYS A 86 -13.32 7.73 32.52
N SER A 87 -12.48 6.86 31.97
CA SER A 87 -11.09 7.17 31.64
C SER A 87 -10.91 7.89 30.30
N LYS A 88 -11.99 8.25 29.59
CA LYS A 88 -11.98 8.93 28.29
C LYS A 88 -11.15 8.20 27.23
N ILE A 89 -11.18 6.87 27.23
CA ILE A 89 -10.44 6.04 26.26
C ILE A 89 -11.09 6.14 24.87
N ASN A 90 -10.26 6.29 23.85
CA ASN A 90 -10.69 6.22 22.45
C ASN A 90 -10.76 4.75 21.99
N PHE A 91 -11.97 4.19 21.95
CA PHE A 91 -12.21 2.82 21.52
C PHE A 91 -11.68 2.51 20.12
N SER A 92 -11.83 3.44 19.17
CA SER A 92 -11.37 3.25 17.80
C SER A 92 -9.85 3.13 17.74
N GLN A 93 -9.13 4.00 18.47
CA GLN A 93 -7.69 3.97 18.54
C GLN A 93 -7.16 2.70 19.21
N VAL A 94 -7.77 2.30 20.33
CA VAL A 94 -7.38 1.06 21.03
C VAL A 94 -7.59 -0.16 20.14
N LEU A 95 -8.71 -0.23 19.42
CA LEU A 95 -8.98 -1.32 18.48
C LEU A 95 -7.94 -1.35 17.36
N GLN A 96 -7.62 -0.19 16.77
CA GLN A 96 -6.61 -0.11 15.71
C GLN A 96 -5.23 -0.57 16.20
N SER A 97 -4.77 -0.09 17.36
CA SER A 97 -3.49 -0.48 17.92
C SER A 97 -3.43 -1.99 18.22
N ALA A 98 -4.47 -2.55 18.85
CA ALA A 98 -4.53 -3.97 19.16
C ALA A 98 -4.56 -4.86 17.90
N LEU A 99 -5.24 -4.42 16.84
CA LEU A 99 -5.26 -5.12 15.55
C LEU A 99 -3.88 -5.08 14.87
N LYS A 100 -3.23 -3.92 14.83
CA LYS A 100 -1.87 -3.78 14.27
C LYS A 100 -0.89 -4.70 14.99
N GLU A 101 -0.91 -4.71 16.31
CA GLU A 101 -0.07 -5.58 17.14
C GLU A 101 -0.30 -7.07 16.81
N LYS A 102 -1.57 -7.52 16.78
CA LYS A 102 -1.90 -8.92 16.47
C LYS A 102 -1.56 -9.35 15.04
N LEU A 103 -1.54 -8.41 14.10
CA LEU A 103 -1.19 -8.64 12.70
C LEU A 103 0.31 -8.45 12.43
N GLY A 104 1.12 -8.11 13.45
CA GLY A 104 2.55 -7.86 13.28
C GLY A 104 2.88 -6.59 12.48
N ILE A 105 1.93 -5.67 12.37
CA ILE A 105 2.11 -4.38 11.70
C ILE A 105 2.71 -3.40 12.71
N ARG A 106 3.96 -2.98 12.49
CA ARG A 106 4.63 -1.95 13.30
C ARG A 106 4.66 -0.66 12.48
N ASP A 107 4.21 0.43 13.09
CA ASP A 107 4.32 1.80 12.55
C ASP A 107 5.77 2.29 12.64
#